data_AF-A0A1S2R502-F1
#
_entry.id   AF-A0A1S2R502-F1
#
_cell.length_a   1.000
_cell.length_b   1.000
_cell.length_c   1.000
_cell.angle_alpha   90.00
_cell.angle_beta   90.00
_cell.angle_gamma   90.00
#
_symmetry.space_group_name_H-M   'P 1'
#
loop_
_entity.id
_entity.type
_entity.pdbx_description
1 polymer ?
#
loop_
_entity_poly.entity_id
_entity_poly.type
_entity_poly.pdbx_seq_one_letter_code
_entity_poly.pdbx_strand_id
1 'polypeptide(L)'
;MDGDFFADYKDYIVLPEEPNSSTQGTFNPKDFAAFYILTLSLNDPLITSWSEAERYEIDANDSLEKVLEEFNRNHKDLFHLQSLEFDSDKPYFVLALSCRSKIEESEAETVLSSIVEKMLTNPFYIGQNWYKFIGEKGRVERKLFLYSYKEYKQNSKIL
;
A
#
# COMPACT_ATOMS: atom_id res chain seq x y z
N MET A 1 -49.92 6.85 -10.85
CA MET A 1 -49.18 5.60 -10.55
C MET A 1 -49.17 5.50 -9.04
N ASP A 2 -50.13 4.76 -8.47
CA ASP A 2 -50.15 4.46 -7.03
C ASP A 2 -49.73 2.99 -6.89
N GLY A 3 -48.48 2.80 -6.50
CA GLY A 3 -47.84 1.52 -6.31
C GLY A 3 -46.40 1.81 -5.93
N ASP A 4 -45.95 1.26 -4.80
CA ASP A 4 -44.61 1.51 -4.29
C ASP A 4 -43.60 0.93 -5.30
N PHE A 5 -42.92 1.82 -6.04
CA PHE A 5 -42.12 1.48 -7.22
C PHE A 5 -40.99 0.50 -6.92
N PHE A 6 -40.57 0.41 -5.66
CA PHE A 6 -39.51 -0.47 -5.17
C PHE A 6 -40.03 -1.61 -4.30
N ALA A 7 -41.30 -2.01 -4.41
CA ALA A 7 -41.89 -3.06 -3.57
C ALA A 7 -41.13 -4.41 -3.62
N ASP A 8 -40.40 -4.68 -4.71
CA ASP A 8 -39.63 -5.90 -4.96
C ASP A 8 -38.12 -5.76 -4.68
N TYR A 9 -37.65 -4.65 -4.09
CA TYR A 9 -36.20 -4.39 -3.92
C TYR A 9 -35.44 -5.51 -3.20
N LYS A 10 -36.12 -6.27 -2.34
CA LYS A 10 -35.53 -7.39 -1.58
C LYS A 10 -35.05 -8.52 -2.49
N ASP A 11 -35.64 -8.70 -3.66
CA ASP A 11 -35.25 -9.71 -4.65
C ASP A 11 -33.94 -9.35 -5.37
N TYR A 12 -33.49 -8.10 -5.24
CA TYR A 12 -32.27 -7.57 -5.84
C TYR A 12 -31.14 -7.37 -4.81
N ILE A 13 -31.36 -7.73 -3.54
CA ILE A 13 -30.32 -7.68 -2.50
C ILE A 13 -29.38 -8.86 -2.71
N VAL A 14 -28.20 -8.58 -3.27
CA VAL A 14 -27.06 -9.51 -3.27
C VAL A 14 -26.16 -9.13 -2.10
N LEU A 15 -26.01 -10.02 -1.12
CA LEU A 15 -25.06 -9.81 -0.03
C LEU A 15 -23.64 -10.01 -0.58
N PRO A 16 -22.69 -9.11 -0.26
CA PRO A 16 -21.31 -9.30 -0.66
C PRO A 16 -20.76 -10.55 0.00
N GLU A 17 -20.16 -11.44 -0.79
CA GLU A 17 -19.42 -12.58 -0.26
C GLU A 17 -18.18 -12.06 0.48
N GLU A 18 -17.99 -12.48 1.72
CA GLU A 18 -16.73 -12.24 2.41
C GLU A 18 -15.63 -13.01 1.67
N PRO A 19 -14.50 -12.37 1.31
CA PRO A 19 -13.43 -13.06 0.61
C PRO A 19 -12.91 -14.20 1.50
N ASN A 20 -13.05 -15.44 1.01
CA ASN A 20 -12.54 -16.63 1.67
C ASN A 20 -11.06 -16.45 2.05
N SER A 21 -10.78 -16.43 3.36
CA SER A 21 -9.46 -16.20 3.96
C SER A 21 -8.48 -17.38 3.78
N SER A 22 -8.90 -18.45 3.09
CA SER A 22 -8.23 -19.76 3.13
C SER A 22 -7.23 -20.05 2.00
N THR A 23 -6.96 -19.09 1.12
CA THR A 23 -5.87 -19.23 0.13
C THR A 23 -5.01 -17.96 0.08
N GLN A 24 -4.23 -17.73 1.13
CA GLN A 24 -2.94 -17.05 0.97
C GLN A 24 -2.04 -17.97 0.14
N GLY A 25 -2.13 -17.85 -1.19
CA GLY A 25 -1.12 -18.43 -2.07
C GLY A 25 0.24 -17.85 -1.68
N THR A 26 1.22 -18.71 -1.43
CA THR A 26 2.59 -18.28 -1.14
C THR A 26 3.11 -17.44 -2.30
N PHE A 27 3.71 -16.28 -2.01
CA PHE A 27 4.27 -15.41 -3.06
C PHE A 27 5.24 -16.18 -3.96
N ASN A 28 5.02 -16.12 -5.26
CA ASN A 28 5.88 -16.70 -6.27
C ASN A 28 6.23 -15.62 -7.30
N PRO A 29 7.50 -15.16 -7.38
CA PRO A 29 7.92 -14.13 -8.32
C PRO A 29 7.57 -14.43 -9.77
N LYS A 30 7.48 -15.72 -10.16
CA LYS A 30 7.15 -16.12 -11.54
C LYS A 30 5.74 -15.75 -11.96
N ASP A 31 4.85 -15.46 -11.00
CA ASP A 31 3.47 -15.06 -11.27
C ASP A 31 3.37 -13.56 -11.63
N PHE A 32 4.49 -12.82 -11.56
CA PHE A 32 4.56 -11.37 -11.77
C PHE A 32 5.46 -11.03 -12.96
N ALA A 33 5.07 -10.00 -13.71
CA ALA A 33 5.72 -9.62 -14.96
C ALA A 33 6.64 -8.39 -14.84
N ALA A 34 6.47 -7.59 -13.78
CA ALA A 34 7.28 -6.41 -13.51
C ALA A 34 7.52 -6.24 -12.01
N PHE A 35 8.66 -5.64 -11.67
CA PHE A 35 9.09 -5.43 -10.29
C PHE A 35 9.62 -4.02 -10.12
N TYR A 36 9.31 -3.39 -9.00
CA TYR A 36 9.75 -2.04 -8.66
C TYR A 36 10.27 -2.00 -7.23
N ILE A 37 11.34 -1.26 -7.02
CA ILE A 37 11.79 -0.85 -5.69
C ILE A 37 11.18 0.51 -5.42
N LEU A 38 10.40 0.60 -4.35
CA LEU A 38 9.81 1.84 -3.86
C LEU A 38 10.57 2.28 -2.60
N THR A 39 10.96 3.54 -2.53
CA THR A 39 11.46 4.15 -1.30
C THR A 39 10.46 5.19 -0.85
N LEU A 40 9.91 5.02 0.37
CA LEU A 40 8.90 5.91 0.94
C LEU A 40 9.48 6.61 2.18
N SER A 41 9.35 7.93 2.24
CA SER A 41 9.69 8.76 3.39
C SER A 41 8.52 9.68 3.74
N LEU A 42 8.46 10.17 4.98
CA LEU A 42 7.39 11.07 5.39
C LEU A 42 7.47 12.43 4.67
N ASN A 43 6.32 12.95 4.26
CA ASN A 43 6.17 14.32 3.78
C ASN A 43 5.96 15.26 4.96
N ASP A 44 6.72 16.36 5.02
CA ASP A 44 6.68 17.32 6.15
C ASP A 44 6.84 16.62 7.53
N PRO A 45 7.94 15.88 7.76
CA PRO A 45 8.06 15.02 8.94
C PRO A 45 8.20 15.79 10.27
N LEU A 46 7.53 15.30 11.30
CA LEU A 46 7.69 15.71 12.71
C LEU A 46 8.64 14.80 13.50
N ILE A 47 9.00 13.65 12.92
CA ILE A 47 9.98 12.70 13.47
C ILE A 47 11.18 12.57 12.53
N THR A 48 12.34 12.28 13.10
CA THR A 48 13.60 12.11 12.34
C THR A 48 14.00 10.64 12.18
N SER A 49 13.38 9.72 12.92
CA SER A 49 13.56 8.28 12.80
C SER A 49 12.31 7.52 13.28
N TRP A 50 12.16 6.25 12.88
CA TRP A 50 11.03 5.42 13.34
C TRP A 50 11.07 5.12 14.84
N SER A 51 12.24 5.14 15.48
CA SER A 51 12.38 5.03 16.94
C SER A 51 11.59 6.12 17.70
N GLU A 52 11.31 7.27 17.08
CA GLU A 52 10.51 8.33 17.70
C GLU A 52 8.99 8.08 17.62
N ALA A 53 8.55 7.08 16.83
CA ALA A 53 7.14 6.75 16.64
C ALA A 53 6.44 6.35 17.95
N GLU A 54 7.18 5.72 18.88
CA GLU A 54 6.66 5.33 20.20
C GLU A 54 6.12 6.52 21.00
N ARG A 55 6.65 7.74 20.79
CA ARG A 55 6.14 8.97 21.43
C ARG A 55 4.70 9.30 21.02
N TYR A 56 4.23 8.72 19.93
CA TYR A 56 2.87 8.86 19.40
C TYR A 56 2.01 7.61 19.62
N GLU A 57 2.53 6.64 20.40
CA GLU A 57 1.92 5.34 20.67
C GLU A 57 1.73 4.49 19.41
N ILE A 58 2.67 4.59 18.47
CA ILE A 58 2.65 3.85 17.20
C ILE A 58 3.91 2.99 17.11
N ASP A 59 3.72 1.69 16.91
CA ASP A 59 4.78 0.77 16.48
C ASP A 59 4.85 0.80 14.95
N ALA A 60 5.88 1.46 14.42
CA ALA A 60 6.02 1.65 12.98
C ALA A 60 6.25 0.34 12.21
N ASN A 61 6.91 -0.66 12.82
CA ASN A 61 7.16 -1.94 12.16
C ASN A 61 5.88 -2.78 12.10
N ASP A 62 5.19 -2.94 13.23
CA ASP A 62 3.91 -3.65 13.28
C ASP A 62 2.84 -2.98 12.39
N SER A 63 2.79 -1.64 12.38
CA SER A 63 1.95 -0.88 11.44
C SER A 63 2.29 -1.18 9.97
N LEU A 64 3.57 -1.22 9.62
CA LEU A 64 4.01 -1.56 8.26
C LEU A 64 3.57 -2.98 7.89
N GLU A 65 3.84 -3.97 8.74
CA GLU A 65 3.46 -5.36 8.52
C GLU A 65 1.94 -5.51 8.27
N LYS A 66 1.11 -4.92 9.13
CA LYS A 66 -0.36 -4.94 8.99
C LYS A 66 -0.83 -4.33 7.68
N VAL A 67 -0.29 -3.18 7.29
CA VAL A 67 -0.66 -2.52 6.03
C VAL A 67 -0.25 -3.38 4.83
N LEU A 68 0.93 -4.00 4.85
CA LEU A 68 1.37 -4.88 3.78
C LEU A 68 0.51 -6.16 3.69
N GLU A 69 0.17 -6.76 4.82
CA GLU A 69 -0.72 -7.92 4.87
C GLU A 69 -2.11 -7.61 4.30
N GLU A 70 -2.69 -6.48 4.70
CA GLU A 70 -3.98 -6.02 4.20
C GLU A 70 -3.93 -5.71 2.71
N PHE A 71 -2.91 -4.96 2.26
CA PHE A 71 -2.70 -4.65 0.85
C PHE A 71 -2.62 -5.95 0.02
N ASN A 72 -1.78 -6.89 0.46
CA ASN A 72 -1.57 -8.14 -0.25
C ASN A 72 -2.84 -9.00 -0.27
N ARG A 73 -3.64 -8.99 0.80
CA ARG A 73 -4.93 -9.69 0.83
C ARG A 73 -5.92 -9.08 -0.16
N ASN A 74 -6.02 -7.75 -0.20
CA ASN A 74 -7.00 -7.02 -1.00
C ASN A 74 -6.61 -6.92 -2.49
N HIS A 75 -5.32 -7.07 -2.80
CA HIS A 75 -4.77 -6.85 -4.15
C HIS A 75 -4.00 -8.04 -4.71
N LYS A 76 -4.10 -9.23 -4.10
CA LYS A 76 -3.37 -10.46 -4.48
C LYS A 76 -3.38 -10.79 -5.97
N ASP A 77 -4.45 -10.44 -6.67
CA ASP A 77 -4.62 -10.76 -8.08
C ASP A 77 -3.86 -9.82 -9.02
N LEU A 78 -3.38 -8.68 -8.52
CA LEU A 78 -2.76 -7.62 -9.31
C LEU A 78 -1.35 -7.28 -8.82
N PHE A 79 -1.18 -7.22 -7.50
CA PHE A 79 0.01 -6.68 -6.86
C PHE A 79 0.45 -7.53 -5.67
N HIS A 80 1.74 -7.48 -5.37
CA HIS A 80 2.29 -7.95 -4.12
C HIS A 80 3.34 -6.96 -3.62
N LEU A 81 3.28 -6.61 -2.34
CA LEU A 81 4.25 -5.77 -1.65
C LEU A 81 5.01 -6.56 -0.58
N GLN A 82 6.31 -6.30 -0.50
CA GLN A 82 7.19 -6.86 0.51
C GLN A 82 8.10 -5.77 1.07
N SER A 83 8.29 -5.75 2.39
CA SER A 83 9.32 -4.89 3.02
C SER A 83 10.71 -5.45 2.72
N LEU A 84 11.60 -4.59 2.21
CA LEU A 84 13.02 -4.92 1.96
C LEU A 84 13.94 -4.29 3.00
N GLU A 85 13.63 -3.08 3.45
CA GLU A 85 14.40 -2.36 4.45
C GLU A 85 13.46 -1.62 5.38
N PHE A 86 13.58 -1.92 6.68
CA PHE A 86 13.06 -1.14 7.78
C PHE A 86 14.18 -0.98 8.80
N ASP A 87 14.56 0.26 9.09
CA ASP A 87 15.63 0.60 10.01
C ASP A 87 15.08 1.63 10.98
N SER A 88 15.08 1.30 12.28
CA SER A 88 14.49 2.14 13.32
C SER A 88 15.11 3.54 13.37
N ASP A 89 16.36 3.69 12.93
CA ASP A 89 17.10 4.94 12.97
C ASP A 89 16.90 5.81 11.72
N LYS A 90 16.13 5.35 10.73
CA LYS A 90 15.87 6.08 9.48
C LYS A 90 14.39 6.43 9.36
N PRO A 91 14.00 7.59 8.80
CA PRO A 91 12.59 7.99 8.62
C PRO A 91 12.06 7.57 7.22
N TYR A 92 12.54 6.43 6.71
CA TYR A 92 12.08 5.87 5.44
C TYR A 92 12.06 4.33 5.52
N PHE A 93 11.33 3.71 4.60
CA PHE A 93 11.41 2.26 4.37
C PHE A 93 11.45 1.98 2.86
N VAL A 94 11.93 0.79 2.52
CA VAL A 94 12.05 0.32 1.13
C VAL A 94 11.15 -0.88 0.92
N LEU A 95 10.32 -0.83 -0.11
CA LEU A 95 9.40 -1.89 -0.49
C LEU A 95 9.75 -2.45 -1.87
N ALA A 96 9.57 -3.76 -2.05
CA ALA A 96 9.43 -4.37 -3.36
C ALA A 96 7.95 -4.41 -3.74
N LEU A 97 7.61 -3.83 -4.89
CA LEU A 97 6.31 -3.98 -5.53
C LEU A 97 6.45 -4.92 -6.72
N SER A 98 5.68 -6.00 -6.71
CA SER A 98 5.53 -6.94 -7.83
C SER A 98 4.18 -6.68 -8.51
N CYS A 99 4.21 -6.52 -9.83
CA CYS A 99 3.03 -6.25 -10.65
C CYS A 99 2.76 -7.43 -11.57
N ARG A 100 1.52 -7.94 -11.55
CA ARG A 100 1.15 -9.13 -12.33
C ARG A 100 1.24 -8.89 -13.84
N SER A 101 0.90 -7.68 -14.25
CA SER A 101 1.04 -7.20 -15.62
C SER A 101 2.26 -6.29 -15.74
N LYS A 102 2.84 -6.24 -16.95
CA LYS A 102 3.81 -5.20 -17.28
C LYS A 102 3.13 -3.83 -17.22
N ILE A 103 3.89 -2.84 -16.78
CA ILE A 103 3.48 -1.44 -16.83
C ILE A 103 4.36 -0.78 -17.89
N GLU A 104 3.75 -0.15 -18.87
CA GLU A 104 4.49 0.61 -19.88
C GLU A 104 5.24 1.76 -19.21
N GLU A 105 6.46 2.04 -19.67
CA GLU A 105 7.33 3.04 -19.04
C GLU A 105 6.66 4.42 -18.95
N SER A 106 5.89 4.79 -19.97
CA SER A 106 5.11 6.04 -20.02
C SER A 106 3.99 6.11 -18.98
N GLU A 107 3.54 4.98 -18.45
CA GLU A 107 2.43 4.88 -17.49
C GLU A 107 2.92 4.60 -16.06
N ALA A 108 4.20 4.25 -15.88
CA ALA A 108 4.76 3.83 -14.60
C ALA A 108 4.51 4.85 -13.49
N GLU A 109 4.76 6.15 -13.73
CA GLU A 109 4.53 7.19 -12.72
C GLU A 109 3.06 7.25 -12.29
N THR A 110 2.14 7.20 -13.25
CA THR A 110 0.70 7.29 -13.00
C THR A 110 0.19 6.08 -12.21
N VAL A 111 0.65 4.88 -12.55
CA VAL A 111 0.24 3.65 -11.85
C VAL A 111 0.85 3.62 -10.44
N LEU A 112 2.14 3.90 -10.31
CA LEU A 112 2.86 3.83 -9.02
C LEU A 112 2.42 4.94 -8.06
N SER A 113 2.17 6.16 -8.55
CA SER A 113 1.55 7.23 -7.75
C SER A 113 0.19 6.78 -7.21
N SER A 114 -0.66 6.18 -8.06
CA SER A 114 -1.97 5.69 -7.63
C SER A 114 -1.85 4.60 -6.56
N ILE A 115 -0.88 3.70 -6.65
CA ILE A 115 -0.63 2.67 -5.63
C ILE A 115 -0.20 3.32 -4.31
N VAL A 116 0.81 4.19 -4.34
CA VAL A 116 1.32 4.82 -3.12
C VAL A 116 0.28 5.75 -2.49
N GLU A 117 -0.31 6.64 -3.26
CA GLU A 117 -1.18 7.71 -2.76
C GLU A 117 -2.59 7.23 -2.43
N LYS A 118 -3.14 6.23 -3.13
CA LYS A 118 -4.53 5.79 -2.90
C LYS A 118 -4.62 4.48 -2.16
N MET A 119 -3.71 3.55 -2.43
CA MET A 119 -3.80 2.17 -1.91
C MET A 119 -2.98 1.98 -0.63
N LEU A 120 -1.83 2.66 -0.51
CA LEU A 120 -0.98 2.58 0.69
C LEU A 120 -1.22 3.71 1.69
N THR A 121 -1.33 4.95 1.20
CA THR A 121 -1.38 6.12 2.09
C THR A 121 -2.58 6.09 3.03
N ASN A 122 -3.76 5.67 2.57
CA ASN A 122 -4.96 5.66 3.42
C ASN A 122 -4.86 4.69 4.61
N PRO A 123 -4.48 3.40 4.42
CA PRO A 123 -4.22 2.49 5.53
C PRO A 123 -3.21 3.02 6.55
N PHE A 124 -2.10 3.60 6.11
CA PHE A 124 -1.13 4.21 7.03
C PHE A 124 -1.69 5.44 7.73
N TYR A 125 -2.24 6.37 6.95
CA TYR A 125 -2.67 7.68 7.42
C TYR A 125 -3.76 7.56 8.47
N ILE A 126 -4.89 6.92 8.13
CA ILE A 126 -6.04 6.80 9.04
C ILE A 126 -5.96 5.51 9.86
N GLY A 127 -5.73 4.37 9.20
CA GLY A 127 -5.78 3.06 9.86
C GLY A 127 -4.70 2.88 10.93
N GLN A 128 -3.49 3.39 10.69
CA GLN A 128 -2.37 3.35 11.63
C GLN A 128 -2.10 4.68 12.35
N ASN A 129 -2.92 5.71 12.10
CA ASN A 129 -2.78 7.06 12.68
C ASN A 129 -1.46 7.80 12.33
N TRP A 130 -0.84 7.48 11.19
CA TRP A 130 0.44 8.10 10.80
C TRP A 130 0.33 9.59 10.44
N TYR A 131 -0.88 10.15 10.35
CA TYR A 131 -1.09 11.61 10.28
C TYR A 131 -0.45 12.38 11.45
N LYS A 132 -0.18 11.70 12.57
CA LYS A 132 0.53 12.25 13.72
C LYS A 132 2.01 12.54 13.43
N PHE A 133 2.61 11.85 12.45
CA PHE A 133 4.03 12.01 12.09
C PHE A 133 4.31 13.16 11.13
N ILE A 134 3.29 13.81 10.60
CA ILE A 134 3.44 14.89 9.62
C ILE A 134 2.91 16.21 10.17
N GLY A 135 3.57 17.29 9.74
CA GLY A 135 3.25 18.66 10.08
C GLY A 135 2.04 19.19 9.31
N GLU A 136 1.77 20.48 9.52
CA GLU A 136 0.58 21.13 8.98
C GLU A 136 0.56 21.11 7.45
N LYS A 137 1.71 21.28 6.79
CA LYS A 137 1.78 21.28 5.33
C LYS A 137 1.36 19.90 4.78
N GLY A 138 1.90 18.83 5.36
CA GLY A 138 1.54 17.47 4.95
C GLY A 138 0.07 17.15 5.15
N ARG A 139 -0.54 17.66 6.23
CA ARG A 139 -1.98 17.49 6.52
C ARG A 139 -2.86 18.23 5.53
N VAL A 140 -2.52 19.48 5.20
CA VAL A 140 -3.25 20.29 4.22
C VAL A 140 -3.19 19.66 2.83
N GLU A 141 -2.02 19.14 2.45
CA GLU A 141 -1.82 18.42 1.19
C GLU A 141 -2.42 17.01 1.19
N ARG A 142 -2.84 16.50 2.36
CA ARG A 142 -3.27 15.11 2.58
C ARG A 142 -2.28 14.08 2.05
N LYS A 143 -0.98 14.41 2.15
CA LYS A 143 0.11 13.63 1.60
C LYS A 143 0.99 13.14 2.75
N LEU A 144 0.94 11.83 2.99
CA LEU A 144 1.73 11.19 4.05
C LEU A 144 3.17 10.95 3.62
N PHE A 145 3.34 10.44 2.40
CA PHE A 145 4.63 10.02 1.89
C PHE A 145 5.10 10.87 0.72
N LEU A 146 6.39 11.15 0.71
CA LEU A 146 7.15 11.31 -0.51
C LEU A 146 7.62 9.91 -0.94
N TYR A 147 7.69 9.67 -2.25
CA TYR A 147 8.20 8.41 -2.75
C TYR A 147 9.09 8.62 -3.97
N SER A 148 9.93 7.63 -4.21
CA SER A 148 10.65 7.44 -5.47
C SER A 148 10.59 5.96 -5.83
N TYR A 149 10.83 5.64 -7.11
CA TYR A 149 10.83 4.26 -7.55
C TYR A 149 11.92 3.99 -8.59
N LYS A 150 12.27 2.71 -8.70
CA LYS A 150 13.12 2.19 -9.77
C LYS A 150 12.64 0.82 -10.19
N GLU A 151 12.51 0.61 -11.50
CA GLU A 151 12.22 -0.73 -12.04
C GLU A 151 13.38 -1.68 -11.67
N TYR A 152 13.03 -2.80 -11.05
CA TYR A 152 13.95 -3.88 -10.74
C TYR A 152 14.01 -4.84 -11.91
N LYS A 153 15.04 -4.68 -12.74
CA LYS A 153 15.36 -5.65 -13.79
C LYS A 153 16.12 -6.79 -13.13
N GLN A 154 15.45 -7.94 -12.96
CA GLN A 154 16.11 -9.14 -12.50
C GLN A 154 17.23 -9.48 -13.49
N ASN A 155 18.46 -9.14 -13.13
CA ASN A 155 19.61 -9.45 -13.97
C ASN A 155 19.71 -10.97 -14.02
N SER A 156 19.50 -11.55 -15.21
CA SER A 156 19.79 -12.93 -15.52
C SER A 156 21.32 -13.16 -15.43
N LYS A 157 21.87 -13.19 -14.21
CA LYS A 157 23.14 -13.85 -13.95
C LYS A 157 22.85 -15.13 -13.19
N ILE A 158 22.49 -16.13 -13.98
CA ILE A 158 22.77 -17.51 -13.63
C ILE A 158 24.30 -17.62 -13.71
N LEU A 159 24.95 -17.83 -12.57
CA LEU A 159 26.28 -18.46 -12.50
C LEU A 159 26.07 -19.86 -11.94
#